data_AF-A0A3A4P9K7-F1
#
_entry.id   AF-A0A3A4P9K7-F1
#
_cell.length_a   1.000
_cell.length_b   1.000
_cell.length_c   1.000
_cell.angle_alpha   90.00
_cell.angle_beta   90.00
_cell.angle_gamma   90.00
#
_symmetry.space_group_name_H-M   'P 1'
#
loop_
_entity.id
_entity.type
_entity.pdbx_description
1 polymer ?
#
loop_
_entity_poly.entity_id
_entity_poly.type
_entity_poly.pdbx_seq_one_letter_code
_entity_poly.pdbx_strand_id
1 'polypeptide(L)'
;MPITLLLTLGPADQTAVEAFLRLIPAQIPVYVFANEPLRILASTLNQCDLFIGNDSGITHLAAAAQCPTVAFFVASEPSIWSPLGEHVRVISLKPPAKR
;
A
#
# COMPACT_ATOMS: atom_id res chain seq x y z
N MET A 1 9.49 17.46 8.61
CA MET A 1 8.12 17.22 9.13
C MET A 1 8.08 15.83 9.76
N PRO A 2 7.31 15.60 10.83
CA PRO A 2 7.10 14.25 11.34
C PRO A 2 6.34 13.42 10.29
N ILE A 3 6.68 12.13 10.19
CA ILE A 3 5.97 11.19 9.32
C ILE A 3 4.64 10.83 10.00
N THR A 4 3.55 10.84 9.23
CA THR A 4 2.24 10.32 9.63
C THR A 4 1.93 9.10 8.77
N LEU A 5 1.44 8.03 9.38
CA LEU A 5 1.10 6.80 8.67
C LEU A 5 -0.42 6.67 8.53
N LEU A 6 -0.87 6.30 7.33
CA LEU A 6 -2.22 5.82 7.08
C LEU A 6 -2.14 4.35 6.68
N LEU A 7 -2.83 3.50 7.43
CA LEU A 7 -2.93 2.06 7.16
C LEU A 7 -4.31 1.74 6.61
N THR A 8 -4.36 1.05 5.48
CA THR A 8 -5.60 0.49 4.96
C THR A 8 -5.84 -0.89 5.57
N LEU A 9 -7.07 -1.14 6.03
CA LEU A 9 -7.47 -2.41 6.60
C LEU A 9 -8.72 -2.91 5.87
N GLY A 10 -8.53 -3.95 5.05
CA GLY A 10 -9.61 -4.77 4.52
C GLY A 10 -9.94 -5.95 5.45
N PRO A 11 -10.97 -6.76 5.12
CA PRO A 11 -11.44 -7.83 6.00
C PRO A 11 -10.40 -8.92 6.28
N ALA A 12 -9.41 -9.08 5.40
CA ALA A 12 -8.33 -10.06 5.52
C ALA A 12 -7.05 -9.50 6.18
N ASP A 13 -6.99 -8.19 6.44
CA ASP A 13 -5.74 -7.53 6.82
C ASP A 13 -5.55 -7.38 8.33
N GLN A 14 -6.57 -7.74 9.13
CA GLN A 14 -6.62 -7.53 10.58
C GLN A 14 -5.31 -7.97 11.27
N THR A 15 -4.90 -9.23 11.05
CA THR A 15 -3.69 -9.79 11.68
C THR A 15 -2.42 -9.05 11.27
N ALA A 16 -2.31 -8.66 9.99
CA ALA A 16 -1.14 -7.96 9.47
C ALA A 16 -1.04 -6.54 10.04
N VAL A 17 -2.16 -5.81 10.08
CA VAL A 17 -2.21 -4.44 10.62
C VAL A 17 -1.91 -4.44 12.12
N GLU A 18 -2.49 -5.37 12.89
CA GLU A 18 -2.18 -5.50 14.32
C GLU A 18 -0.70 -5.80 14.58
N ALA A 19 -0.10 -6.68 13.77
CA ALA A 19 1.32 -6.98 13.87
C ALA A 19 2.18 -5.76 13.53
N PHE A 20 1.81 -5.00 12.50
CA PHE A 20 2.52 -3.79 12.09
C PHE A 20 2.43 -2.69 13.15
N LEU A 21 1.24 -2.44 13.70
CA LEU A 21 1.02 -1.44 14.76
C LEU A 21 1.91 -1.67 15.98
N ARG A 22 2.20 -2.94 16.34
CA ARG A 22 3.11 -3.29 17.44
C ARG A 22 4.58 -2.90 17.19
N LEU A 23 4.97 -2.69 15.93
CA LEU A 23 6.34 -2.32 15.55
C LEU A 23 6.54 -0.81 15.43
N ILE A 24 5.46 -0.02 15.38
CA ILE A 24 5.53 1.42 15.17
C ILE A 24 5.86 2.13 16.50
N PRO A 25 6.86 3.01 16.54
CA PRO A 25 7.12 3.86 17.70
C PRO A 25 5.92 4.73 18.04
N ALA A 26 5.58 4.83 19.33
CA ALA A 26 4.39 5.55 19.82
C ALA A 26 4.34 7.04 19.46
N GLN A 27 5.46 7.64 19.03
CA GLN A 27 5.51 9.05 18.63
C GLN A 27 5.04 9.30 17.19
N ILE A 28 4.91 8.23 16.38
CA ILE A 28 4.46 8.32 14.99
C ILE A 28 2.92 8.27 14.99
N PRO A 29 2.22 9.32 14.51
CA PRO A 29 0.77 9.27 14.37
C PRO A 29 0.36 8.23 13.34
N VAL A 30 -0.62 7.40 13.68
CA VAL A 30 -1.15 6.36 12.79
C VAL A 30 -2.67 6.49 12.70
N TYR A 31 -3.19 6.54 11.48
CA TYR A 31 -4.60 6.43 11.16
C TYR A 31 -4.87 5.08 10.51
N VAL A 32 -5.93 4.40 10.94
CA VAL A 32 -6.34 3.12 10.34
C VAL A 32 -7.67 3.31 9.63
N PHE A 33 -7.67 3.13 8.31
CA PHE A 33 -8.85 3.21 7.45
C PHE A 33 -9.39 1.80 7.26
N ALA A 34 -10.40 1.44 8.05
CA ALA A 34 -11.00 0.10 8.07
C ALA A 34 -12.24 0.04 7.18
N ASN A 35 -12.13 -0.61 6.02
CA ASN A 35 -13.23 -0.78 5.05
C ASN A 35 -13.89 0.54 4.62
N GLU A 36 -13.11 1.61 4.49
CA GLU A 36 -13.60 2.91 4.02
C GLU A 36 -14.14 2.84 2.58
N PRO A 37 -15.17 3.63 2.23
CA PRO A 37 -15.65 3.70 0.86
C PRO A 37 -14.52 4.07 -0.10
N LEU A 38 -14.38 3.35 -1.21
CA LEU A 38 -13.25 3.53 -2.15
C LEU A 38 -13.07 4.97 -2.63
N ARG A 39 -14.15 5.74 -2.77
CA ARG A 39 -14.07 7.16 -3.14
C ARG A 39 -13.40 8.02 -2.06
N ILE A 40 -13.68 7.74 -0.79
CA ILE A 40 -13.04 8.43 0.34
C ILE A 40 -11.57 8.03 0.39
N LEU A 41 -11.29 6.73 0.30
CA LEU A 41 -9.91 6.24 0.29
C LEU A 41 -9.09 6.83 -0.86
N ALA A 42 -9.63 6.87 -2.09
CA ALA A 42 -8.95 7.47 -3.23
C ALA A 42 -8.63 8.96 -3.03
N SER A 43 -9.60 9.73 -2.51
CA SER A 43 -9.40 11.16 -2.20
C SER A 43 -8.33 11.38 -1.13
N THR A 44 -8.27 10.50 -0.12
CA THR A 44 -7.23 10.55 0.91
C THR A 44 -5.86 10.16 0.34
N LEU A 45 -5.79 9.11 -0.48
CA LEU A 45 -4.55 8.66 -1.12
C LEU A 45 -3.97 9.73 -2.04
N ASN A 46 -4.80 10.49 -2.75
CA ASN A 46 -4.36 11.62 -3.58
C ASN A 46 -3.61 12.71 -2.79
N GLN A 47 -3.83 12.79 -1.47
CA GLN A 47 -3.17 13.73 -0.58
C GLN A 47 -1.95 13.13 0.14
N CYS A 48 -1.69 11.83 -0.01
CA CYS A 48 -0.54 11.17 0.61
C CYS A 48 0.74 11.45 -0.20
N ASP A 49 1.85 11.68 0.49
CA ASP A 49 3.16 11.87 -0.12
C ASP A 49 3.70 10.58 -0.80
N LEU A 50 3.29 9.41 -0.30
CA LEU A 50 3.72 8.10 -0.78
C LEU A 50 2.74 7.01 -0.32
N PHE A 51 2.40 6.10 -1.22
CA PHE A 51 1.77 4.83 -0.93
C PHE A 51 2.76 3.68 -1.12
N ILE A 52 2.78 2.75 -0.16
CA ILE A 52 3.57 1.52 -0.24
C ILE A 52 2.63 0.34 -0.03
N GLY A 53 2.56 -0.56 -1.02
CA GLY A 53 1.68 -1.72 -0.95
C GLY A 53 2.21 -2.92 -1.72
N ASN A 54 1.56 -4.06 -1.50
CA ASN A 54 1.74 -5.28 -2.28
C ASN A 54 0.98 -5.22 -3.61
N ASP A 55 1.09 -6.26 -4.42
CA ASP A 55 0.18 -6.49 -5.55
C ASP A 55 -1.27 -6.67 -5.07
N SER A 56 -2.03 -5.56 -5.03
CA SER A 56 -3.42 -5.51 -4.55
C SER A 56 -4.22 -4.40 -5.22
N GLY A 57 -5.56 -4.52 -5.20
CA GLY A 57 -6.45 -3.49 -5.74
C GLY A 57 -6.28 -2.10 -5.13
N ILE A 58 -5.87 -1.99 -3.86
CA ILE A 58 -5.62 -0.69 -3.21
C ILE A 58 -4.36 -0.03 -3.78
N THR A 59 -3.34 -0.82 -4.15
CA THR A 59 -2.16 -0.30 -4.83
C THR A 59 -2.48 0.25 -6.21
N HIS A 60 -3.38 -0.40 -6.95
CA HIS A 60 -3.92 0.15 -8.20
C HIS A 60 -4.72 1.43 -7.96
N LEU A 61 -5.54 1.46 -6.91
CA LEU A 61 -6.32 2.64 -6.54
C LEU A 61 -5.41 3.83 -6.19
N ALA A 62 -4.33 3.61 -5.44
CA ALA A 62 -3.36 4.65 -5.09
C ALA A 62 -2.68 5.24 -6.34
N ALA A 63 -2.23 4.39 -7.26
CA ALA A 63 -1.65 4.82 -8.52
C ALA A 63 -2.65 5.62 -9.39
N ALA A 64 -3.89 5.14 -9.50
CA ALA A 64 -4.95 5.82 -10.24
C ALA A 64 -5.36 7.16 -9.59
N ALA A 65 -5.26 7.25 -8.26
CA ALA A 65 -5.45 8.48 -7.50
C ALA A 65 -4.23 9.43 -7.57
N GLN A 66 -3.24 9.14 -8.41
CA GLN A 66 -2.03 9.93 -8.61
C GLN A 66 -1.14 10.05 -7.36
N CYS A 67 -1.31 9.15 -6.38
CA CYS A 67 -0.38 9.04 -5.26
C CYS A 67 0.93 8.41 -5.76
N PRO A 68 2.12 9.00 -5.47
CA PRO A 68 3.39 8.31 -5.68
C PRO A 68 3.35 6.92 -5.03
N THR A 69 3.58 5.87 -5.82
CA THR A 69 3.26 4.50 -5.41
C THR A 69 4.46 3.58 -5.57
N VAL A 70 4.81 2.85 -4.51
CA VAL A 70 5.74 1.72 -4.56
C VAL A 70 4.95 0.42 -4.41
N ALA A 71 5.03 -0.43 -5.43
CA ALA A 71 4.30 -1.69 -5.50
C ALA A 71 5.24 -2.89 -5.41
N PHE A 72 5.08 -3.72 -4.38
CA PHE A 72 5.86 -4.94 -4.19
C PHE A 72 5.16 -6.15 -4.83
N PHE A 73 5.86 -6.81 -5.76
CA PHE A 73 5.43 -8.01 -6.43
C PHE A 73 6.31 -9.18 -6.03
N VAL A 74 5.71 -10.29 -5.58
CA VAL A 74 6.46 -11.50 -5.19
C VAL A 74 6.10 -12.70 -6.06
N ALA A 75 4.81 -13.00 -6.21
CA ALA A 75 4.33 -14.17 -6.93
C ALA A 75 3.77 -13.83 -8.33
N SER A 76 3.05 -12.71 -8.44
CA SER A 76 2.43 -12.29 -9.69
C SER A 76 3.43 -11.64 -10.63
N GLU A 77 3.15 -11.74 -11.94
CA GLU A 77 3.97 -11.19 -13.01
C GLU A 77 3.68 -9.68 -13.21
N PRO A 78 4.62 -8.78 -12.88
CA PRO A 78 4.38 -7.34 -12.96
C PRO A 78 4.17 -6.82 -14.37
N SER A 79 4.71 -7.50 -15.39
CA SER A 79 4.47 -7.11 -16.79
C SER A 79 2.99 -7.21 -17.19
N ILE A 80 2.17 -7.93 -16.43
CA ILE A 80 0.73 -8.05 -16.63
C ILE A 80 -0.04 -7.17 -15.63
N TRP A 81 0.39 -7.17 -14.36
CA TRP A 81 -0.41 -6.66 -13.24
C TRP A 81 0.11 -5.37 -12.62
N SER A 82 1.16 -4.75 -13.16
CA SER A 82 1.67 -3.50 -12.57
C SER A 82 0.62 -2.37 -12.56
N PRO A 83 0.54 -1.57 -11.48
CA PRO A 83 -0.32 -0.40 -11.44
C PRO A 83 0.04 0.60 -12.55
N LEU A 84 -0.98 1.15 -13.19
CA LEU A 84 -0.82 2.23 -14.16
C LEU A 84 -0.81 3.58 -13.44
N GLY A 85 0.18 4.41 -13.74
CA GLY A 85 0.29 5.77 -13.19
C GLY A 85 1.65 6.38 -13.48
N GLU A 86 1.73 7.72 -13.50
CA GLU A 86 2.96 8.45 -13.82
C GLU A 86 4.06 8.28 -12.77
N HIS A 87 3.68 7.97 -11.53
CA HIS A 87 4.57 7.91 -10.37
C HIS A 87 4.54 6.53 -9.70
N VAL A 88 4.60 5.47 -10.50
CA VAL A 88 4.64 4.09 -10.01
C VAL A 88 6.06 3.51 -10.10
N ARG A 89 6.54 2.94 -8.99
CA ARG A 89 7.75 2.14 -8.95
C ARG A 89 7.41 0.72 -8.52
N VAL A 90 7.68 -0.24 -9.39
CA VAL A 90 7.52 -1.67 -9.09
C VAL A 90 8.82 -2.23 -8.52
N ILE A 91 8.70 -2.97 -7.41
CA ILE A 91 9.77 -3.78 -6.85
C ILE A 91 9.35 -5.24 -6.98
N SER A 92 9.99 -5.97 -7.89
CA SER A 92 9.77 -7.40 -8.07
C SER A 92 10.79 -8.20 -7.26
N LEU A 93 10.29 -9.00 -6.32
CA LEU A 93 11.06 -9.94 -5.53
C LEU A 93 10.85 -11.32 -6.13
N LYS A 94 11.82 -11.80 -6.91
CA LYS A 94 11.79 -13.19 -7.38
C LYS A 94 12.12 -14.09 -6.19
N PRO A 95 11.23 -15.00 -5.76
CA PRO A 95 11.59 -15.96 -4.75
C PRO A 95 12.79 -16.79 -5.25
N PRO A 96 13.72 -17.19 -4.36
CA PRO A 96 14.82 -18.05 -4.75
C PRO A 96 14.26 -19.30 -5.43
N ALA A 97 14.90 -19.73 -6.54
CA ALA A 97 14.51 -20.94 -7.23
C ALA A 97 14.46 -22.10 -6.21
N LYS A 98 13.33 -22.81 -6.16
CA LYS A 98 13.20 -24.01 -5.32
C LYS A 98 14.32 -24.97 -5.72
N ARG A 99 15.21 -25.28 -4.77
CA ARG A 99 16.20 -26.36 -4.90
C ARG A 99 15.50 -27.70 -4.91
#